data_AF-A0A832G913-F1
#
_entry.id   AF-A0A832G913-F1
#
_cell.length_a   1.000
_cell.length_b   1.000
_cell.length_c   1.000
_cell.angle_alpha   90.00
_cell.angle_beta   90.00
_cell.angle_gamma   90.00
#
_symmetry.space_group_name_H-M   'P 1'
#
loop_
_entity.id
_entity.type
_entity.pdbx_description
1 polymer ?
#
loop_
_entity_poly.entity_id
_entity_poly.type
_entity_poly.pdbx_seq_one_letter_code
_entity_poly.pdbx_strand_id
1 'polypeptide(L)'
;ELLTELWNEGVREISTRELSREIGLRLCNESSILYWAAKNNIPVYVPGITDGAVGYQIWLFSQDHKLKIDVLKDEQEINDLIFDAKRTGALIIGGGISKHHVIWWNQFRGGLDYAVYITTAVEWDGSLSGARVREAISWGKVKETAKHVTIEGDATVILPLMIAALISELKA
;
A
#
# COMPACT_ATOMS: atom_id res chain seq x y z
N GLU A 1 14.74 19.96 5.20
CA GLU A 1 14.52 20.05 6.66
C GLU A 1 14.34 18.68 7.28
N LEU A 2 13.25 17.94 7.00
CA LEU A 2 13.02 16.58 7.57
C LEU A 2 14.23 15.63 7.49
N LEU A 3 14.79 15.39 6.31
CA LEU A 3 15.92 14.45 6.15
C LEU A 3 17.17 14.91 6.92
N THR A 4 17.37 16.22 7.01
CA THR A 4 18.46 16.83 7.79
C THR A 4 18.26 16.62 9.29
N GLU A 5 17.03 16.80 9.79
CA GLU A 5 16.69 16.53 11.19
C GLU A 5 16.92 15.06 11.55
N LEU A 6 16.37 14.14 10.76
CA LEU A 6 16.57 12.70 10.95
C LEU A 6 18.06 12.34 10.94
N TRP A 7 18.83 12.94 10.04
CA TRP A 7 20.26 12.75 10.00
C TRP A 7 20.97 13.27 11.25
N ASN A 8 20.59 14.45 11.75
CA ASN A 8 21.15 15.01 12.98
C ASN A 8 20.77 14.19 14.22
N GLU A 9 19.61 13.54 14.21
CA GLU A 9 19.16 12.57 15.24
C GLU A 9 19.87 11.22 15.15
N GLY A 10 20.76 11.03 14.17
CA GLY A 10 21.57 9.82 14.04
C GLY A 10 20.98 8.75 13.12
N VAL A 11 19.86 9.01 12.45
CA VAL A 11 19.28 8.09 11.47
C VAL A 11 20.22 8.01 10.25
N ARG A 12 20.66 6.79 9.91
CA ARG A 12 21.51 6.51 8.74
C ARG A 12 20.84 5.56 7.76
N GLU A 13 19.90 4.77 8.25
CA GLU A 13 19.13 3.79 7.49
C GLU A 13 17.68 3.88 7.96
N ILE A 14 16.73 3.88 7.02
CA ILE A 14 15.31 4.06 7.29
C ILE A 14 14.49 3.30 6.24
N SER A 15 13.39 2.65 6.65
CA SER A 15 12.48 2.00 5.69
C SER A 15 11.46 2.99 5.08
N THR A 16 10.72 2.59 4.05
CA THR A 16 9.70 3.48 3.45
C THR A 16 8.51 3.67 4.39
N ARG A 17 8.19 2.65 5.20
CA ARG A 17 7.19 2.74 6.27
C ARG A 17 7.61 3.68 7.39
N GLU A 18 8.87 3.65 7.81
CA GLU A 18 9.43 4.60 8.78
C GLU A 18 9.39 6.01 8.25
N LEU A 19 9.88 6.22 7.04
CA LEU A 19 9.90 7.53 6.41
C LEU A 19 8.48 8.10 6.24
N SER A 20 7.53 7.28 5.78
CA SER A 20 6.12 7.69 5.63
C SER A 20 5.50 8.11 6.97
N ARG A 21 5.86 7.41 8.06
CA ARG A 21 5.44 7.79 9.42
C ARG A 21 6.05 9.12 9.85
N GLU A 22 7.35 9.33 9.66
CA GLU A 22 8.02 10.59 10.03
C GLU A 22 7.48 11.78 9.23
N ILE A 23 7.19 11.61 7.93
CA ILE A 23 6.51 12.62 7.11
C ILE A 23 5.12 12.92 7.70
N GLY A 24 4.36 11.89 8.06
CA GLY A 24 3.04 12.02 8.66
C GLY A 24 3.04 12.78 9.99
N LEU A 25 4.04 12.53 10.84
CA LEU A 25 4.14 13.15 12.17
C LEU A 25 4.71 14.56 12.16
N ARG A 26 5.70 14.84 11.31
CA ARG A 26 6.49 16.09 11.37
C ARG A 26 6.08 17.13 10.32
N LEU A 27 5.64 16.70 9.14
CA LEU A 27 5.34 17.61 8.02
C LEU A 27 3.85 17.79 7.74
N CYS A 28 3.04 16.79 8.08
CA CYS A 28 1.62 16.75 7.74
C CYS A 28 0.72 17.25 8.88
N ASN A 29 -0.53 17.58 8.54
CA ASN A 29 -1.57 17.98 9.48
C ASN A 29 -2.86 17.16 9.24
N GLU A 30 -3.94 17.50 9.93
CA GLU A 30 -5.22 16.77 9.90
C GLU A 30 -5.86 16.63 8.49
N SER A 31 -5.44 17.41 7.50
CA SER A 31 -5.91 17.25 6.11
C SER A 31 -5.18 16.15 5.33
N SER A 32 -4.16 15.51 5.91
CA SER A 32 -3.31 14.51 5.24
C SER A 32 -3.62 13.08 5.69
N ILE A 33 -3.66 12.16 4.73
CA ILE A 33 -3.79 10.71 5.01
C ILE A 33 -2.59 10.21 5.82
N LEU A 34 -1.37 10.69 5.54
CA LEU A 34 -0.17 10.26 6.27
C LEU A 34 -0.18 10.69 7.74
N TYR A 35 -0.77 11.85 8.05
CA TYR A 35 -0.95 12.28 9.43
C TYR A 35 -1.83 11.30 10.20
N TRP A 36 -3.01 10.97 9.65
CA TRP A 36 -3.93 10.04 10.29
C TRP A 36 -3.39 8.62 10.35
N ALA A 37 -2.68 8.16 9.32
CA ALA A 37 -2.03 6.87 9.33
C ALA A 37 -0.97 6.79 10.45
N ALA A 38 -0.12 7.81 10.57
CA ALA A 38 0.89 7.85 11.62
C ALA A 38 0.29 7.95 13.02
N LYS A 39 -0.73 8.79 13.23
CA LYS A 39 -1.44 8.95 14.51
C LYS A 39 -2.12 7.67 14.98
N ASN A 40 -2.64 6.87 14.06
CA ASN A 40 -3.35 5.62 14.37
C ASN A 40 -2.46 4.37 14.26
N ASN A 41 -1.14 4.54 14.10
CA ASN A 41 -0.18 3.44 13.91
C ASN A 41 -0.55 2.51 12.74
N ILE A 42 -1.09 3.07 11.67
CA ILE A 42 -1.38 2.35 10.42
C ILE A 42 -0.13 2.42 9.53
N PRO A 43 0.51 1.30 9.20
CA PRO A 43 1.71 1.31 8.37
C PRO A 43 1.39 1.66 6.92
N VAL A 44 2.27 2.43 6.29
CA VAL A 44 2.17 2.83 4.88
C VAL A 44 3.46 2.43 4.18
N TYR A 45 3.39 1.43 3.30
CA TYR A 45 4.53 0.93 2.54
C TYR A 45 4.54 1.51 1.12
N VAL A 46 5.71 1.92 0.64
CA VAL A 46 5.87 2.50 -0.71
C VAL A 46 7.00 1.76 -1.44
N PRO A 47 6.69 0.63 -2.12
CA PRO A 47 7.74 -0.21 -2.73
C PRO A 47 8.57 0.54 -3.80
N GLY A 48 7.95 1.49 -4.51
CA GLY A 48 8.60 2.34 -5.52
C GLY A 48 8.96 3.73 -5.01
N ILE A 49 9.51 3.87 -3.80
CA ILE A 49 9.74 5.18 -3.15
C ILE A 49 10.60 6.17 -3.96
N THR A 50 11.46 5.67 -4.85
CA THR A 50 12.33 6.50 -5.69
C THR A 50 11.60 7.16 -6.85
N ASP A 51 10.42 6.65 -7.24
CA ASP A 51 9.65 7.11 -8.39
C ASP A 51 8.70 8.26 -8.01
N GLY A 52 9.28 9.43 -7.71
CA GLY A 52 8.51 10.63 -7.43
C GLY A 52 9.31 11.75 -6.77
N ALA A 53 8.62 12.82 -6.37
CA ALA A 53 9.24 14.00 -5.76
C ALA A 53 9.97 13.67 -4.44
N VAL A 54 9.40 12.80 -3.61
CA VAL A 54 10.05 12.33 -2.37
C VAL A 54 11.31 11.55 -2.71
N GLY A 55 11.24 10.63 -3.67
CA GLY A 55 12.39 9.87 -4.16
C GLY A 55 13.53 10.75 -4.66
N TYR A 56 13.22 11.79 -5.43
CA TYR A 56 14.20 12.78 -5.87
C TYR A 56 14.88 13.49 -4.69
N GLN A 57 14.11 13.90 -3.66
CA GLN A 57 14.68 14.56 -2.48
C GLN A 57 15.59 13.61 -1.66
N ILE A 58 15.23 12.33 -1.57
CA ILE A 58 16.09 11.30 -0.96
C ILE A 58 17.40 11.17 -1.74
N TRP A 59 17.33 11.07 -3.07
CA TRP A 59 18.51 10.96 -3.93
C TRP A 59 19.39 12.21 -3.85
N LEU A 60 18.79 13.41 -3.84
CA LEU A 60 19.53 14.65 -3.71
C LEU A 60 20.25 14.71 -2.36
N PHE A 61 19.55 14.36 -1.28
CA PHE A 61 20.12 14.32 0.05
C PHE A 61 21.26 13.29 0.16
N SER A 62 21.16 12.17 -0.56
CA SER A 62 22.18 11.11 -0.53
C SER A 62 23.48 11.47 -1.26
N GLN A 63 23.52 12.57 -2.02
CA GLN A 63 24.76 13.03 -2.67
C GLN A 63 25.80 13.50 -1.65
N ASP A 64 25.36 14.12 -0.55
CA ASP A 64 26.22 14.64 0.52
C ASP A 64 26.11 13.85 1.83
N HIS A 65 25.12 12.95 1.94
CA HIS A 65 24.85 12.16 3.14
C HIS A 65 24.74 10.68 2.82
N LYS A 66 25.34 9.81 3.65
CA LYS A 66 25.24 8.34 3.48
C LYS A 66 23.92 7.80 4.06
N LEU A 67 22.78 8.38 3.66
CA LEU A 67 21.45 7.89 4.02
C LEU A 67 21.08 6.70 3.13
N LYS A 68 20.62 5.62 3.74
CA LYS A 68 20.12 4.43 3.04
C LYS A 68 18.62 4.27 3.26
N ILE A 69 17.91 3.94 2.19
CA ILE A 69 16.54 3.46 2.28
C ILE A 69 16.58 1.93 2.24
N ASP A 70 16.14 1.29 3.32
CA ASP A 70 16.04 -0.16 3.39
C ASP A 70 14.61 -0.62 3.09
N VAL A 71 14.38 -1.03 1.85
CA VAL A 71 13.10 -1.60 1.41
C VAL A 71 12.91 -3.03 1.91
N LEU A 72 13.97 -3.78 2.19
CA LEU A 72 13.86 -5.17 2.66
C LEU A 72 13.29 -5.23 4.07
N LYS A 73 13.54 -4.20 4.88
CA LYS A 73 12.90 -4.04 6.19
C LYS A 73 11.38 -3.92 6.08
N ASP A 74 10.87 -3.24 5.04
CA ASP A 74 9.43 -3.20 4.78
C ASP A 74 8.90 -4.57 4.37
N GLU A 75 9.61 -5.28 3.49
CA GLU A 75 9.22 -6.62 3.05
C GLU A 75 9.13 -7.62 4.22
N GLN A 76 10.10 -7.58 5.15
CA GLN A 76 10.08 -8.42 6.35
C GLN A 76 8.88 -8.11 7.24
N GLU A 77 8.60 -6.83 7.48
CA GLU A 77 7.47 -6.41 8.31
C GLU A 77 6.12 -6.80 7.67
N ILE A 78 5.98 -6.64 6.35
CA ILE A 78 4.79 -7.07 5.61
C ILE A 78 4.60 -8.59 5.70
N ASN A 79 5.69 -9.36 5.54
CA ASN A 79 5.66 -10.80 5.68
C ASN A 79 5.12 -11.23 7.05
N ASP A 80 5.66 -10.63 8.11
CA ASP A 80 5.29 -10.97 9.50
C ASP A 80 3.82 -10.62 9.77
N LEU A 81 3.36 -9.44 9.35
CA LEU A 81 1.96 -9.02 9.45
C LEU A 81 0.98 -9.98 8.77
N ILE A 82 1.34 -10.47 7.58
CA ILE A 82 0.49 -11.35 6.79
C ILE A 82 0.49 -12.77 7.33
N PHE A 83 1.63 -13.25 7.81
CA PHE A 83 1.76 -14.58 8.39
C PHE A 83 0.96 -14.72 9.70
N ASP A 84 0.97 -13.68 10.55
CA ASP A 84 0.24 -13.66 11.81
C ASP A 84 -1.28 -13.43 11.63
N ALA A 85 -1.72 -12.94 10.47
CA ALA A 85 -3.11 -12.62 10.22
C ALA A 85 -4.00 -13.86 10.07
N LYS A 86 -5.00 -13.99 10.96
CA LYS A 86 -6.04 -15.05 10.88
C LYS A 86 -6.84 -15.00 9.58
N ARG A 87 -7.15 -13.78 9.11
CA ARG A 87 -7.83 -13.51 7.84
C ARG A 87 -7.29 -12.23 7.25
N THR A 88 -7.22 -12.17 5.92
CA THR A 88 -6.81 -10.97 5.20
C THR A 88 -7.81 -10.60 4.12
N GLY A 89 -8.04 -9.30 3.97
CA GLY A 89 -8.89 -8.73 2.94
C GLY A 89 -8.19 -7.55 2.28
N ALA A 90 -8.41 -7.37 0.97
CA ALA A 90 -7.84 -6.25 0.24
C ALA A 90 -8.93 -5.46 -0.51
N LEU A 91 -8.97 -4.16 -0.27
CA LEU A 91 -9.59 -3.19 -1.16
C LEU A 91 -8.49 -2.60 -2.05
N ILE A 92 -8.51 -2.92 -3.33
CA ILE A 92 -7.51 -2.50 -4.30
C ILE A 92 -8.15 -1.46 -5.23
N ILE A 93 -7.62 -0.25 -5.20
CA ILE A 93 -8.08 0.88 -6.00
C ILE A 93 -7.02 1.15 -7.07
N GLY A 94 -7.35 0.84 -8.32
CA GLY A 94 -6.43 0.87 -9.45
C GLY A 94 -5.65 -0.44 -9.65
N GLY A 95 -4.41 -0.30 -10.13
CA GLY A 95 -3.54 -1.42 -10.50
C GLY A 95 -2.07 -1.19 -10.11
N GLY A 96 -1.15 -1.65 -10.95
CA GLY A 96 0.29 -1.38 -10.78
C GLY A 96 0.92 -2.05 -9.55
N ILE A 97 1.96 -1.40 -9.02
CA ILE A 97 2.80 -1.95 -7.96
C ILE A 97 2.02 -2.21 -6.67
N SER A 98 1.11 -1.31 -6.28
CA SER A 98 0.31 -1.47 -5.06
C SER A 98 -0.61 -2.70 -5.13
N LYS A 99 -1.28 -2.91 -6.27
CA LYS A 99 -2.06 -4.13 -6.52
C LYS A 99 -1.17 -5.36 -6.41
N HIS A 100 -0.05 -5.40 -7.14
CA HIS A 100 0.82 -6.58 -7.16
C HIS A 100 1.32 -6.92 -5.76
N HIS A 101 1.80 -5.91 -5.05
CA HIS A 101 2.51 -6.09 -3.79
C HIS A 101 1.60 -6.70 -2.72
N VAL A 102 0.36 -6.20 -2.60
CA VAL A 102 -0.62 -6.73 -1.63
C VAL A 102 -0.98 -8.19 -1.93
N ILE A 103 -1.26 -8.53 -3.19
CA ILE A 103 -1.69 -9.90 -3.54
C ILE A 103 -0.51 -10.88 -3.54
N TRP A 104 0.70 -10.41 -3.87
CA TRP A 104 1.92 -11.20 -3.85
C TRP A 104 2.22 -11.70 -2.45
N TRP A 105 2.26 -10.81 -1.48
CA TRP A 105 2.58 -11.20 -0.11
C TRP A 105 1.51 -12.11 0.51
N ASN A 106 0.23 -11.90 0.16
CA ASN A 106 -0.82 -12.78 0.62
C ASN A 106 -0.74 -14.21 0.04
N GLN A 107 0.00 -14.44 -1.05
CA GLN A 107 0.24 -15.79 -1.57
C GLN A 107 0.87 -16.70 -0.52
N PHE A 108 1.77 -16.18 0.31
CA PHE A 108 2.52 -16.96 1.30
C PHE A 108 1.68 -17.48 2.46
N ARG A 109 0.47 -16.92 2.68
CA ARG A 109 -0.52 -17.45 3.62
C ARG A 109 -1.65 -18.25 2.95
N GLY A 110 -1.45 -18.63 1.68
CA GLY A 110 -2.45 -19.32 0.85
C GLY A 110 -3.50 -18.41 0.22
N GLY A 111 -3.25 -17.10 0.16
CA GLY A 111 -4.09 -16.12 -0.54
C GLY A 111 -5.00 -15.27 0.37
N LEU A 112 -5.53 -14.20 -0.20
CA LEU A 112 -6.55 -13.35 0.42
C LEU A 112 -7.87 -14.11 0.66
N ASP A 113 -8.54 -13.83 1.77
CA ASP A 113 -9.89 -14.35 2.08
C ASP A 113 -11.00 -13.48 1.46
N TYR A 114 -10.71 -12.19 1.25
CA TYR A 114 -11.62 -11.22 0.63
C TYR A 114 -10.86 -10.30 -0.34
N ALA A 115 -11.43 -10.02 -1.51
CA ALA A 115 -10.81 -9.11 -2.48
C ALA A 115 -11.83 -8.25 -3.23
N VAL A 116 -11.69 -6.93 -3.14
CA VAL A 116 -12.48 -5.96 -3.90
C VAL A 116 -11.52 -5.18 -4.78
N TYR A 117 -11.66 -5.31 -6.10
CA TYR A 117 -10.88 -4.52 -7.06
C TYR A 117 -11.77 -3.43 -7.66
N ILE A 118 -11.28 -2.20 -7.72
CA ILE A 118 -11.85 -1.10 -8.52
C ILE A 118 -10.80 -0.75 -9.56
N THR A 119 -11.10 -0.91 -10.85
CA THR A 119 -10.11 -0.67 -11.91
C THR A 119 -10.75 -0.18 -13.20
N THR A 120 -10.03 0.70 -13.90
CA THR A 120 -10.33 1.08 -15.29
C THR A 120 -9.51 0.27 -16.29
N ALA A 121 -8.56 -0.54 -15.82
CA ALA A 121 -7.69 -1.34 -16.68
C ALA A 121 -8.46 -2.50 -17.32
N VAL A 122 -8.06 -2.80 -18.55
CA VAL A 122 -8.70 -3.77 -19.42
C VAL A 122 -7.92 -5.07 -19.43
N GLU A 123 -8.60 -6.20 -19.56
CA GLU A 123 -7.94 -7.50 -19.40
C GLU A 123 -7.15 -7.95 -20.65
N TRP A 124 -7.60 -7.56 -21.85
CA TRP A 124 -7.07 -8.07 -23.11
C TRP A 124 -5.65 -7.61 -23.44
N ASP A 125 -5.10 -6.64 -22.70
CA ASP A 125 -3.71 -6.21 -22.85
C ASP A 125 -2.71 -7.13 -22.12
N GLY A 126 -3.21 -8.12 -21.36
CA GLY A 126 -2.40 -9.07 -20.60
C GLY A 126 -1.65 -8.42 -19.42
N SER A 127 -2.03 -7.21 -19.02
CA SER A 127 -1.39 -6.50 -17.92
C SER A 127 -1.86 -7.02 -16.57
N LEU A 128 -0.96 -6.98 -15.58
CA LEU A 128 -1.33 -7.23 -14.19
C LEU A 128 -2.43 -6.27 -13.72
N SER A 129 -2.39 -5.01 -14.14
CA SER A 129 -3.40 -4.01 -13.78
C SER A 129 -4.80 -4.42 -14.23
N GLY A 130 -4.92 -4.93 -15.46
CA GLY A 130 -6.16 -5.43 -16.05
C GLY A 130 -6.62 -6.81 -15.57
N ALA A 131 -5.70 -7.64 -15.07
CA ALA A 131 -5.98 -8.99 -14.59
C ALA A 131 -7.13 -9.01 -13.57
N ARG A 132 -8.16 -9.80 -13.86
CA ARG A 132 -9.32 -9.99 -12.98
C ARG A 132 -8.94 -10.84 -11.77
N VAL A 133 -9.74 -10.80 -10.69
CA VAL A 133 -9.44 -11.58 -9.47
C VAL A 133 -9.24 -13.08 -9.75
N ARG A 134 -9.95 -13.65 -10.75
CA ARG A 134 -9.79 -15.05 -11.16
C ARG A 134 -8.36 -15.44 -11.53
N GLU A 135 -7.58 -14.52 -12.09
CA GLU A 135 -6.17 -14.78 -12.40
C GLU A 135 -5.36 -14.82 -11.10
N ALA A 136 -5.61 -13.89 -10.16
CA ALA A 136 -4.96 -13.93 -8.85
C ALA A 136 -5.27 -15.24 -8.10
N ILE A 137 -6.45 -15.84 -8.31
CA ILE A 137 -6.81 -17.17 -7.79
C ILE A 137 -5.95 -18.28 -8.41
N SER A 138 -5.73 -18.27 -9.73
CA SER A 138 -4.90 -19.32 -10.38
C SER A 138 -3.45 -19.30 -9.90
N TRP A 139 -2.97 -18.16 -9.40
CA TRP A 139 -1.65 -18.03 -8.78
C TRP A 139 -1.65 -18.33 -7.27
N GLY A 140 -2.80 -18.61 -6.64
CA GLY A 140 -2.89 -18.76 -5.17
C GLY A 140 -2.69 -17.45 -4.39
N LYS A 141 -2.73 -16.29 -5.07
CA LYS A 141 -2.65 -14.96 -4.45
C LYS A 141 -3.97 -14.56 -3.78
N VAL A 142 -5.07 -15.15 -4.23
CA VAL A 142 -6.41 -15.09 -3.64
C VAL A 142 -6.91 -16.53 -3.47
N LYS A 143 -7.59 -16.84 -2.36
CA LYS A 143 -8.13 -18.20 -2.14
C LYS A 143 -9.21 -18.52 -3.15
N GLU A 144 -9.31 -19.78 -3.56
CA GLU A 144 -10.42 -20.28 -4.39
C GLU A 144 -11.79 -20.06 -3.73
N THR A 145 -11.83 -20.11 -2.39
CA THR A 145 -13.03 -19.89 -1.58
C THR A 145 -13.24 -18.43 -1.16
N ALA A 146 -12.40 -17.51 -1.63
CA ALA A 146 -12.48 -16.10 -1.26
C ALA A 146 -13.79 -15.47 -1.76
N LYS A 147 -14.34 -14.54 -0.98
CA LYS A 147 -15.40 -13.66 -1.50
C LYS A 147 -14.74 -12.51 -2.23
N HIS A 148 -15.03 -12.36 -3.52
CA HIS A 148 -14.36 -11.35 -4.33
C HIS A 148 -15.26 -10.69 -5.37
N VAL A 149 -14.87 -9.49 -5.78
CA VAL A 149 -15.51 -8.74 -6.87
C VAL A 149 -14.48 -7.88 -7.60
N THR A 150 -14.66 -7.73 -8.91
CA THR A 150 -13.96 -6.71 -9.72
C THR A 150 -15.01 -5.74 -10.25
N ILE A 151 -14.85 -4.46 -9.91
CA ILE A 151 -15.72 -3.37 -10.32
C ILE A 151 -14.96 -2.58 -11.38
N GLU A 152 -15.52 -2.56 -12.58
CA GLU A 152 -14.97 -1.83 -13.72
C GLU A 152 -15.50 -0.40 -13.73
N GLY A 153 -14.61 0.58 -13.52
CA GLY A 153 -14.98 1.99 -13.54
C GLY A 153 -14.03 2.87 -12.75
N ASP A 154 -14.31 4.17 -12.79
CA ASP A 154 -13.49 5.19 -12.15
C ASP A 154 -13.67 5.20 -10.62
N ALA A 155 -12.56 5.13 -9.90
CA ALA A 155 -12.54 5.14 -8.45
C ALA A 155 -13.13 6.43 -7.85
N THR A 156 -13.03 7.56 -8.54
CA THR A 156 -13.57 8.85 -8.08
C THR A 156 -15.10 8.86 -7.98
N VAL A 157 -15.77 7.97 -8.72
CA VAL A 157 -17.23 7.79 -8.66
C VAL A 157 -17.59 6.65 -7.71
N ILE A 158 -16.91 5.50 -7.86
CA ILE A 158 -17.25 4.27 -7.15
C ILE A 158 -16.91 4.37 -5.67
N LEU A 159 -15.73 4.89 -5.32
CA LEU A 159 -15.23 4.89 -3.95
C LEU A 159 -16.12 5.73 -3.02
N PRO A 160 -16.54 6.97 -3.37
CA PRO A 160 -17.44 7.74 -2.51
C PRO A 160 -18.79 7.05 -2.29
N LEU A 161 -19.38 6.45 -3.33
CA LEU A 161 -20.66 5.74 -3.23
C LEU A 161 -20.55 4.49 -2.35
N MET A 162 -19.49 3.71 -2.53
CA MET A 162 -19.22 2.52 -1.73
C MET A 162 -19.01 2.86 -0.25
N ILE A 163 -18.25 3.92 0.04
CA ILE A 163 -18.01 4.39 1.42
C ILE A 163 -19.30 4.96 2.02
N ALA A 164 -20.09 5.72 1.26
CA ALA A 164 -21.38 6.23 1.73
C ALA A 164 -22.36 5.10 2.12
N ALA A 165 -22.46 4.07 1.28
CA ALA A 165 -23.26 2.88 1.57
C ALA A 165 -22.75 2.15 2.81
N LEU A 166 -21.43 1.93 2.93
CA LEU A 166 -20.82 1.29 4.09
C LEU A 166 -21.10 2.06 5.39
N ILE A 167 -20.94 3.39 5.38
CA ILE A 167 -21.22 4.23 6.56
C ILE A 167 -22.70 4.18 6.94
N SER A 168 -23.61 4.12 5.97
CA SER A 168 -25.04 3.99 6.22
C SER A 168 -25.37 2.67 6.90
N GLU A 169 -24.80 1.56 6.43
CA GLU A 169 -25.00 0.22 7.01
C GLU A 169 -24.38 0.10 8.41
N LEU A 170 -23.21 0.72 8.66
CA LEU A 170 -22.55 0.66 9.97
C LEU A 170 -23.24 1.52 11.05
N LYS A 171 -24.06 2.49 10.65
CA LYS A 171 -24.85 3.34 11.55
C LYS A 171 -26.26 2.80 11.81
N ALA A 172 -26.71 1.82 11.04
CA ALA A 172 -27.97 1.12 11.22
C ALA A 172 -27.84 0.04 12.30
#